data_AF-A0A0M9U3G1-F1
#
_entry.id   AF-A0A0M9U3G1-F1
#
_cell.length_a   1.000
_cell.length_b   1.000
_cell.length_c   1.000
_cell.angle_alpha   90.00
_cell.angle_beta   90.00
_cell.angle_gamma   90.00
#
_symmetry.space_group_name_H-M   'P 1'
#
loop_
_entity.id
_entity.type
_entity.pdbx_description
1 polymer ?
#
loop_
_entity_poly.entity_id
_entity_poly.type
_entity_poly.pdbx_seq_one_letter_code
_entity_poly.pdbx_strand_id
1 'polypeptide(L)'
;MIPFFPEGFLLAAAQMVLGEFWMRRRGVSLRRRISILAWGAYGWLLMALVVFPIPVDCGSPGSNLEWILSRVNLRPFFYGEQPIPRAVAADILGNLLLTLPAGAYLSLSSVSNRWGIAWAGLTLGIGLEGAQLVVSLGLGCAYRSVDINDLLLNAAGVWLGAGLVRLTRR
;
A
#
# COMPACT_ATOMS: atom_id res chain seq x y z
N MET A 1 -11.24 16.83 6.59
CA MET A 1 -10.50 15.73 5.94
C MET A 1 -10.60 15.92 4.43
N ILE A 2 -9.51 15.71 3.71
CA ILE A 2 -9.47 15.63 2.25
C ILE A 2 -9.71 14.15 1.89
N PRO A 3 -10.91 13.80 1.40
CA PRO A 3 -11.22 12.43 0.98
C PRO A 3 -10.50 12.07 -0.33
N PHE A 4 -10.43 10.78 -0.64
CA PHE A 4 -10.01 10.34 -1.98
C PHE A 4 -11.08 10.64 -3.05
N PHE A 5 -12.35 10.61 -2.66
CA PHE A 5 -13.48 10.87 -3.55
C PHE A 5 -14.06 12.26 -3.29
N PRO A 6 -14.35 13.06 -4.33
CA PRO A 6 -14.31 12.70 -5.76
C PRO A 6 -12.97 12.91 -6.47
N GLU A 7 -12.08 13.77 -5.98
CA GLU A 7 -10.96 14.31 -6.76
C GLU A 7 -9.91 13.25 -7.12
N GLY A 8 -9.46 12.46 -6.15
CA GLY A 8 -8.52 11.36 -6.38
C GLY A 8 -9.09 10.28 -7.31
N PHE A 9 -10.39 9.99 -7.18
CA PHE A 9 -11.09 9.08 -8.10
C PHE A 9 -11.11 9.63 -9.54
N LEU A 10 -11.41 10.92 -9.73
CA LEU A 10 -11.42 11.54 -11.05
C LEU A 10 -10.03 11.54 -11.70
N LEU A 11 -8.97 11.79 -10.92
CA LEU A 11 -7.60 11.68 -11.39
C LEU A 11 -7.25 10.25 -11.81
N ALA A 12 -7.64 9.26 -10.99
CA ALA A 12 -7.48 7.86 -11.32
C ALA A 12 -8.19 7.48 -12.63
N ALA A 13 -9.47 7.85 -12.75
CA ALA A 13 -10.27 7.60 -13.94
C ALA A 13 -9.68 8.26 -15.19
N ALA A 14 -9.28 9.54 -15.09
CA ALA A 14 -8.63 10.26 -16.18
C ALA A 14 -7.33 9.56 -16.62
N GLN A 15 -6.49 9.15 -15.68
CA GLN A 15 -5.26 8.41 -15.98
C GLN A 15 -5.55 7.07 -16.67
N MET A 16 -6.58 6.34 -16.27
CA MET A 16 -6.98 5.09 -16.93
C MET A 16 -7.46 5.32 -18.37
N VAL A 17 -8.34 6.30 -18.57
CA VAL A 17 -8.94 6.60 -19.88
C VAL A 17 -7.88 7.11 -20.86
N LEU A 18 -7.07 8.08 -20.44
CA LEU A 18 -5.99 8.63 -21.26
C LEU A 18 -4.92 7.59 -21.56
N GLY A 19 -4.57 6.76 -20.57
CA GLY A 19 -3.63 5.65 -20.72
C GLY A 19 -4.10 4.63 -21.76
N GLU A 20 -5.36 4.18 -21.67
CA GLU A 20 -5.95 3.24 -22.64
C GLU A 20 -5.98 3.84 -24.06
N PHE A 21 -6.41 5.10 -24.19
CA PHE A 21 -6.43 5.79 -25.48
C PHE A 21 -5.04 5.86 -26.12
N TRP A 22 -4.03 6.23 -25.33
CA TRP A 22 -2.65 6.31 -25.80
C TRP A 22 -2.09 4.93 -26.19
N MET A 23 -2.33 3.90 -25.37
CA MET A 23 -1.89 2.53 -25.65
C MET A 23 -2.54 1.96 -26.92
N ARG A 24 -3.82 2.28 -27.18
CA ARG A 24 -4.51 1.90 -28.43
C ARG A 24 -3.84 2.52 -29.65
N ARG A 25 -3.52 3.82 -29.60
CA ARG A 25 -2.82 4.53 -30.69
C ARG A 25 -1.44 3.96 -30.97
N ARG A 26 -0.78 3.39 -29.97
CA ARG A 26 0.53 2.74 -30.09
C ARG A 26 0.45 1.26 -30.51
N GLY A 27 -0.74 0.73 -30.77
CA GLY A 27 -0.92 -0.68 -31.14
C GLY A 27 -0.55 -1.67 -30.04
N VAL A 28 -0.60 -1.26 -28.76
CA VAL A 28 -0.28 -2.15 -27.64
C VAL A 28 -1.30 -3.28 -27.57
N SER A 29 -0.82 -4.52 -27.43
CA SER A 29 -1.66 -5.72 -27.38
C SER A 29 -2.66 -5.68 -26.23
N LEU A 30 -3.87 -6.23 -26.44
CA LEU A 30 -4.97 -6.21 -25.45
C LEU A 30 -4.53 -6.75 -24.09
N ARG A 31 -3.81 -7.89 -24.08
CA ARG A 31 -3.27 -8.49 -22.85
C ARG A 31 -2.43 -7.50 -22.06
N ARG A 32 -1.50 -6.80 -22.73
CA ARG A 32 -0.62 -5.82 -22.09
C ARG A 32 -1.39 -4.60 -21.58
N ARG A 33 -2.40 -4.14 -22.33
CA ARG A 33 -3.27 -3.03 -21.89
C ARG A 33 -4.03 -3.39 -20.62
N ILE A 34 -4.72 -4.54 -20.60
CA ILE A 34 -5.45 -5.02 -19.42
C ILE A 34 -4.50 -5.13 -18.22
N SER A 35 -3.31 -5.71 -18.40
CA SER A 35 -2.33 -5.80 -17.31
C SER A 35 -1.90 -4.43 -16.78
N ILE A 36 -1.60 -3.47 -17.65
CA ILE A 36 -1.21 -2.10 -17.25
C ILE A 36 -2.36 -1.39 -16.51
N LEU A 37 -3.59 -1.49 -17.03
CA LEU A 37 -4.75 -0.85 -16.42
C LEU A 37 -5.11 -1.47 -15.06
N ALA A 38 -5.07 -2.80 -14.95
CA ALA A 38 -5.29 -3.49 -13.68
C ALA A 38 -4.26 -3.05 -12.63
N TRP A 39 -3.00 -2.89 -13.04
CA TRP A 39 -1.94 -2.40 -12.16
C TRP A 39 -2.08 -0.94 -11.77
N GLY A 40 -2.46 -0.10 -12.72
CA GLY A 40 -2.76 1.29 -12.45
C GLY A 40 -3.90 1.40 -11.45
N ALA A 41 -5.00 0.66 -11.66
CA ALA A 41 -6.15 0.64 -10.76
C ALA A 41 -5.77 0.15 -9.35
N TYR A 42 -4.97 -0.92 -9.26
CA TYR A 42 -4.43 -1.39 -7.98
C TYR A 42 -3.54 -0.34 -7.29
N GLY A 43 -2.68 0.35 -8.04
CA GLY A 43 -1.85 1.45 -7.51
C GLY A 43 -2.70 2.60 -6.95
N TRP A 44 -3.77 2.99 -7.63
CA TRP A 44 -4.72 3.99 -7.12
C TRP A 44 -5.48 3.49 -5.90
N LEU A 45 -5.85 2.22 -5.85
CA LEU A 45 -6.47 1.61 -4.66
C LEU A 45 -5.50 1.66 -3.47
N LEU A 46 -4.22 1.32 -3.66
CA LEU A 46 -3.20 1.46 -2.61
C LEU A 46 -3.13 2.90 -2.10
N MET A 47 -3.07 3.88 -2.99
CA MET A 47 -3.06 5.30 -2.61
C MET A 47 -4.32 5.68 -1.82
N ALA A 48 -5.49 5.27 -2.30
CA ALA A 48 -6.76 5.57 -1.65
C ALA A 48 -6.85 4.99 -0.23
N LEU A 49 -6.25 3.83 0.03
CA LEU A 49 -6.29 3.17 1.33
C LEU A 49 -5.17 3.62 2.28
N VAL A 50 -3.97 3.86 1.74
CA VAL A 50 -2.76 4.15 2.54
C VAL A 50 -2.61 5.63 2.83
N VAL A 51 -2.86 6.49 1.83
CA VAL A 51 -2.65 7.93 1.97
C VAL A 51 -3.93 8.64 2.41
N PHE A 52 -5.09 8.22 1.91
CA PHE A 52 -6.36 8.90 2.18
C PHE A 52 -7.17 8.20 3.29
N PRO A 53 -8.06 8.92 3.99
CA PRO A 53 -8.31 10.37 3.88
C PRO A 53 -7.26 11.20 4.64
N ILE A 54 -6.81 12.31 4.05
CA ILE A 54 -5.82 13.20 4.68
C ILE A 54 -6.55 14.13 5.66
N PRO A 55 -6.21 14.18 6.96
CA PRO A 55 -6.84 15.11 7.89
C PRO A 55 -6.45 16.55 7.54
N VAL A 56 -7.41 17.47 7.61
CA VAL A 56 -7.17 18.92 7.37
C VAL A 56 -6.71 19.59 8.67
N ASP A 57 -7.18 19.06 9.78
CA ASP A 57 -6.74 19.42 11.12
C ASP A 57 -6.62 18.10 11.90
N CYS A 58 -5.51 17.95 12.61
CA CYS A 58 -5.19 16.77 13.39
C CYS A 58 -5.27 17.05 14.91
N GLY A 59 -5.76 18.23 15.31
CA GLY A 59 -5.93 18.62 16.71
C GLY A 59 -4.63 18.78 17.49
N SER A 60 -3.49 18.98 16.81
CA SER A 60 -2.17 19.13 17.44
C SER A 60 -1.91 20.59 17.83
N PRO A 61 -1.18 20.87 18.93
CA PRO A 61 -0.78 22.24 19.33
C PRO A 61 0.24 22.92 18.40
N GLY A 62 0.37 22.48 17.13
CA GLY A 62 1.44 22.85 16.21
C GLY A 62 2.24 21.64 15.72
N SER A 63 3.25 21.88 14.88
CA SER A 63 4.12 20.86 14.29
C SER A 63 5.06 20.27 15.35
N ASN A 64 4.56 19.33 16.17
CA ASN A 64 5.36 18.68 17.19
C ASN A 64 5.95 17.36 16.66
N LEU A 65 7.21 17.42 16.23
CA LEU A 65 7.97 16.24 15.79
C LEU A 65 7.97 15.14 16.85
N GLU A 66 8.04 15.48 18.15
CA GLU A 66 8.02 14.50 19.24
C GLU A 66 6.69 13.72 19.24
N TRP A 67 5.58 14.40 18.98
CA TRP A 67 4.28 13.75 18.90
C TRP A 67 4.18 12.81 17.70
N ILE A 68 4.71 13.19 16.54
CA ILE A 68 4.77 12.32 15.35
C ILE A 68 5.60 11.08 15.66
N LEU A 69 6.80 11.26 16.22
CA LEU A 69 7.71 10.16 16.53
C LEU A 69 7.18 9.24 17.63
N SER A 70 6.37 9.76 18.56
CA SER A 70 5.70 8.95 19.59
C SER A 70 4.71 7.92 19.01
N ARG A 71 4.29 8.12 17.75
CA ARG A 71 3.35 7.27 17.01
C ARG A 71 4.07 6.35 16.01
N VAL A 72 5.40 6.26 16.10
CA VAL A 72 6.20 5.29 15.37
C VAL A 72 6.50 4.10 16.29
N ASN A 73 5.87 2.97 16.04
CA ASN A 73 6.11 1.73 16.76
C ASN A 73 7.12 0.85 16.01
N LEU A 74 8.32 0.68 16.56
CA LEU A 74 9.35 -0.20 16.00
C LEU A 74 9.50 -1.52 16.78
N ARG A 75 8.58 -1.84 17.70
CA ARG A 75 8.61 -3.09 18.46
C ARG A 75 7.87 -4.20 17.69
N PRO A 76 8.57 -5.22 17.16
CA PRO A 76 7.93 -6.26 16.39
C PRO A 76 6.99 -7.09 17.27
N PHE A 77 5.84 -7.46 16.72
CA PHE A 77 4.77 -8.25 17.33
C PHE A 77 4.12 -7.62 18.57
N PHE A 78 4.31 -6.32 18.78
CA PHE A 78 3.68 -5.57 19.85
C PHE A 78 2.43 -4.83 19.35
N TYR A 79 1.27 -5.14 19.93
CA TYR A 79 -0.03 -4.53 19.57
C TYR A 79 -0.63 -3.69 20.73
N GLY A 80 0.22 -3.23 21.65
CA GLY A 80 -0.19 -2.56 22.89
C GLY A 80 -0.33 -3.52 24.07
N GLU A 81 -0.55 -2.96 25.26
CA GLU A 81 -0.64 -3.73 26.52
C GLU A 81 -1.96 -4.51 26.65
N GLN A 82 -3.04 -3.96 26.10
CA GLN A 82 -4.37 -4.58 26.10
C GLN A 82 -4.94 -4.56 24.67
N PRO A 83 -4.42 -5.42 23.78
CA PRO A 83 -4.84 -5.43 22.38
C PRO A 83 -6.29 -5.87 22.27
N ILE A 84 -7.07 -5.17 21.43
CA ILE A 84 -8.43 -5.58 21.07
C ILE A 84 -8.30 -6.65 19.98
N PRO A 85 -8.62 -7.94 20.24
CA PRO A 85 -8.27 -9.02 19.31
C PRO A 85 -8.87 -8.87 17.92
N ARG A 86 -10.09 -8.32 17.83
CA ARG A 86 -10.76 -8.06 16.55
C ARG A 86 -10.06 -6.98 15.73
N ALA A 87 -9.55 -5.93 16.38
CA ALA A 87 -8.82 -4.86 15.69
C ALA A 87 -7.47 -5.41 15.18
N VAL A 88 -6.74 -6.12 16.02
CA VAL A 88 -5.48 -6.77 15.64
C VAL A 88 -5.66 -7.73 14.46
N ALA A 89 -6.72 -8.56 14.48
CA ALA A 89 -7.01 -9.45 13.37
C ALA A 89 -7.35 -8.69 12.07
N ALA A 90 -8.08 -7.58 12.17
CA ALA A 90 -8.39 -6.73 11.03
C ALA A 90 -7.14 -6.06 10.46
N ASP A 91 -6.22 -5.58 11.31
CA ASP A 91 -4.95 -4.97 10.89
C ASP A 91 -4.03 -5.99 10.21
N ILE A 92 -3.91 -7.19 10.78
CA ILE A 92 -3.17 -8.31 10.18
C ILE A 92 -3.74 -8.65 8.80
N LEU A 93 -5.06 -8.88 8.72
CA LEU A 93 -5.69 -9.27 7.47
C LEU A 93 -5.65 -8.14 6.44
N GLY A 94 -5.87 -6.90 6.87
CA GLY A 94 -5.86 -5.71 6.03
C GLY A 94 -4.52 -5.54 5.32
N ASN A 95 -3.41 -5.50 6.08
CA ASN A 95 -2.07 -5.36 5.50
C ASN A 95 -1.67 -6.55 4.62
N LEU A 96 -1.99 -7.79 5.03
CA LEU A 96 -1.73 -8.97 4.20
C LEU A 96 -2.47 -8.90 2.86
N LEU A 97 -3.78 -8.61 2.89
CA LEU A 97 -4.62 -8.55 1.69
C LEU A 97 -4.28 -7.35 0.80
N LEU A 98 -3.83 -6.24 1.41
CA LEU A 98 -3.46 -5.03 0.69
C LEU A 98 -2.37 -5.30 -0.35
N THR A 99 -1.35 -6.09 0.01
CA THR A 99 -0.18 -6.33 -0.85
C THR A 99 -0.14 -7.70 -1.52
N LEU A 100 -1.04 -8.61 -1.15
CA LEU A 100 -1.17 -9.93 -1.77
C LEU A 100 -1.27 -9.88 -3.30
N PRO A 101 -2.09 -9.01 -3.93
CA PRO A 101 -2.16 -8.91 -5.39
C PRO A 101 -0.81 -8.58 -6.03
N ALA A 102 0.02 -7.76 -5.38
CA ALA A 102 1.35 -7.42 -5.88
C ALA A 102 2.26 -8.65 -5.93
N GLY A 103 2.26 -9.46 -4.88
CA GLY A 103 2.96 -10.73 -4.83
C GLY A 103 2.57 -11.69 -5.94
N ALA A 104 1.26 -11.87 -6.13
CA ALA A 104 0.72 -12.74 -7.16
C ALA A 104 1.24 -12.34 -8.54
N TYR A 105 1.13 -11.06 -8.90
CA TYR A 105 1.58 -10.63 -10.22
C TYR A 105 3.10 -10.64 -10.38
N LEU A 106 3.90 -10.31 -9.36
CA LEU A 106 5.36 -10.45 -9.46
C LEU A 106 5.74 -11.88 -9.83
N SER A 107 5.07 -12.88 -9.24
CA SER A 107 5.28 -14.28 -9.57
C SER A 107 4.78 -14.68 -10.97
N LEU A 108 3.84 -13.94 -11.56
CA LEU A 108 3.39 -14.13 -12.95
C LEU A 108 4.29 -13.41 -13.97
N SER A 109 5.15 -12.49 -13.49
CA SER A 109 5.99 -11.61 -14.29
C SER A 109 7.42 -12.14 -14.45
N SER A 110 8.26 -11.41 -15.18
CA SER A 110 9.69 -11.74 -15.34
C SER A 110 10.50 -11.66 -14.04
N VAL A 111 9.97 -10.98 -13.02
CA VAL A 111 10.57 -10.85 -11.67
C VAL A 111 10.10 -12.02 -10.78
N SER A 112 10.23 -13.26 -11.25
CA SER A 112 9.73 -14.44 -10.54
C SER A 112 10.75 -15.11 -9.62
N ASN A 113 11.99 -14.63 -9.58
CA ASN A 113 13.01 -15.22 -8.72
C ASN A 113 12.70 -14.94 -7.23
N ARG A 114 13.10 -15.86 -6.35
CA ARG A 114 12.72 -15.79 -4.92
C ARG A 114 13.24 -14.54 -4.21
N TRP A 115 14.43 -14.07 -4.56
CA TRP A 115 15.08 -12.94 -3.91
C TRP A 115 14.51 -11.59 -4.34
N GLY A 116 14.16 -11.45 -5.61
CA GLY A 116 13.49 -10.27 -6.16
C GLY A 116 12.11 -10.10 -5.54
N ILE A 117 11.35 -11.19 -5.36
CA ILE A 117 10.08 -11.13 -4.62
C ILE A 117 10.30 -10.83 -3.13
N ALA A 118 11.32 -11.41 -2.51
CA ALA A 118 11.65 -11.14 -1.11
C ALA A 118 11.90 -9.64 -0.89
N TRP A 119 12.80 -9.05 -1.68
CA TRP A 119 13.11 -7.62 -1.63
C TRP A 119 11.94 -6.74 -2.04
N ALA A 120 11.15 -7.13 -3.05
CA ALA A 120 9.96 -6.37 -3.44
C ALA A 120 8.95 -6.27 -2.28
N GLY A 121 8.78 -7.33 -1.50
CA GLY A 121 7.94 -7.31 -0.30
C GLY A 121 8.43 -6.30 0.74
N LEU A 122 9.71 -6.34 1.08
CA LEU A 122 10.32 -5.41 2.04
C LEU A 122 10.26 -3.96 1.55
N THR A 123 10.64 -3.71 0.29
CA THR A 123 10.62 -2.37 -0.29
C THR A 123 9.21 -1.82 -0.37
N LEU A 124 8.20 -2.65 -0.68
CA LEU A 124 6.81 -2.21 -0.68
C LEU A 124 6.35 -1.87 0.74
N GLY A 125 6.62 -2.73 1.74
CA GLY A 125 6.30 -2.45 3.14
C GLY A 125 6.94 -1.16 3.65
N ILE A 126 8.24 -0.96 3.40
CA ILE A 126 8.97 0.27 3.72
C ILE A 126 8.34 1.47 3.02
N GLY A 127 7.97 1.32 1.74
CA GLY A 127 7.36 2.39 0.96
C GLY A 127 6.00 2.82 1.47
N LEU A 128 5.15 1.86 1.87
CA LEU A 128 3.80 2.15 2.39
C LEU A 128 3.88 2.85 3.75
N GLU A 129 4.63 2.30 4.71
CA GLU A 129 4.84 2.90 6.03
C GLU A 129 5.57 4.25 5.93
N GLY A 130 6.60 4.32 5.08
CA GLY A 130 7.33 5.54 4.81
C GLY A 130 6.46 6.64 4.20
N ALA A 131 5.52 6.29 3.30
CA ALA A 131 4.58 7.25 2.75
C ALA A 131 3.66 7.82 3.84
N GLN A 132 3.18 7.00 4.77
CA GLN A 132 2.36 7.48 5.90
C GLN A 132 3.16 8.40 6.83
N LEU A 133 4.44 8.08 7.08
CA LEU A 133 5.33 8.93 7.85
C LEU A 133 5.57 10.28 7.15
N VAL A 134 5.85 10.27 5.85
CA VAL A 134 6.06 11.48 5.05
C VAL A 134 4.82 12.36 5.06
N VAL A 135 3.61 11.78 4.95
CA VAL A 135 2.35 12.54 5.07
C VAL A 135 2.22 13.13 6.47
N SER A 136 2.50 12.36 7.52
CA SER A 136 2.46 12.84 8.91
C SER A 136 3.41 14.02 9.14
N LEU A 137 4.64 13.93 8.63
CA LEU A 137 5.63 15.01 8.68
C LEU A 137 5.18 16.24 7.88
N GLY A 138 4.63 16.05 6.67
CA GLY A 138 4.15 17.13 5.82
C GLY A 138 2.95 17.87 6.40
N LEU A 139 2.10 17.18 7.16
CA LEU A 139 0.98 17.78 7.89
C LEU A 139 1.40 18.39 9.24
N GLY A 140 2.63 18.11 9.71
CA GLY A 140 3.08 18.49 11.04
C GLY A 140 2.30 17.77 12.15
N CYS A 141 1.77 16.58 11.89
CA CYS A 141 0.82 15.93 12.77
C CYS A 141 0.88 14.40 12.63
N ALA A 142 0.63 13.66 13.71
CA ALA A 142 0.57 12.19 13.67
C ALA A 142 -0.74 11.71 13.02
N TYR A 143 -0.81 11.79 11.69
CA TYR A 143 -1.97 11.38 10.90
C TYR A 143 -2.29 9.90 11.08
N ARG A 144 -1.28 9.03 10.94
CA ARG A 144 -1.38 7.59 11.17
C ARG A 144 -0.24 7.12 12.06
N SER A 145 -0.48 6.00 12.72
CA SER A 145 0.59 5.27 13.40
C SER A 145 1.42 4.57 12.33
N VAL A 146 2.74 4.70 12.43
CA VAL A 146 3.67 3.94 11.58
C VAL A 146 4.12 2.75 12.40
N ASP A 147 3.91 1.53 11.90
CA ASP A 147 4.17 0.32 12.67
C ASP A 147 5.06 -0.67 11.91
N ILE A 148 6.10 -1.17 12.57
CA ILE A 148 6.95 -2.23 12.02
C ILE A 148 6.15 -3.49 11.69
N ASN A 149 5.06 -3.77 12.42
CA ASN A 149 4.15 -4.86 12.11
C ASN A 149 3.49 -4.67 10.75
N ASP A 150 3.04 -3.46 10.42
CA ASP A 150 2.40 -3.16 9.14
C ASP A 150 3.39 -3.35 7.98
N LEU A 151 4.64 -2.89 8.14
CA LEU A 151 5.73 -3.17 7.18
C LEU A 151 5.90 -4.68 6.96
N LEU A 152 6.01 -5.44 8.05
CA LEU A 152 6.23 -6.89 7.98
C LEU A 152 5.03 -7.63 7.40
N LEU A 153 3.81 -7.21 7.73
CA LEU A 153 2.57 -7.77 7.19
C LEU A 153 2.41 -7.45 5.71
N ASN A 154 2.72 -6.23 5.29
CA ASN A 154 2.76 -5.82 3.89
C ASN A 154 3.81 -6.64 3.12
N ALA A 155 4.98 -6.90 3.69
CA ALA A 155 5.96 -7.80 3.08
C ALA A 155 5.46 -9.25 2.99
N ALA A 156 4.86 -9.75 4.07
CA ALA A 156 4.28 -11.08 4.13
C ALA A 156 3.13 -11.28 3.13
N GLY A 157 2.31 -10.25 2.89
CA GLY A 157 1.25 -10.28 1.89
C GLY A 157 1.82 -10.50 0.48
N VAL A 158 2.88 -9.78 0.11
CA VAL A 158 3.60 -10.01 -1.16
C VAL A 158 4.14 -11.44 -1.24
N TRP A 159 4.77 -11.94 -0.19
CA TRP A 159 5.33 -13.30 -0.21
C TRP A 159 4.24 -14.37 -0.30
N LEU A 160 3.13 -14.18 0.41
CA LEU A 160 1.96 -15.06 0.37
C LEU A 160 1.34 -15.09 -1.03
N GLY A 161 1.08 -13.92 -1.64
CA GLY A 161 0.52 -13.84 -2.99
C GLY A 161 1.40 -14.54 -4.03
N ALA A 162 2.72 -14.34 -3.94
CA ALA A 162 3.67 -15.03 -4.80
C ALA A 162 3.70 -16.55 -4.54
N GLY A 163 3.66 -16.96 -3.27
CA GLY A 163 3.61 -18.36 -2.86
C GLY A 163 2.39 -19.09 -3.42
N LEU A 164 1.20 -18.49 -3.30
CA LEU A 164 -0.05 -19.03 -3.84
C LEU A 164 0.04 -19.28 -5.35
N VAL A 165 0.55 -18.31 -6.11
CA VAL A 165 0.74 -18.47 -7.57
C VAL A 165 1.71 -19.62 -7.87
N ARG A 166 2.82 -19.73 -7.15
CA ARG A 166 3.79 -20.81 -7.36
C ARG A 166 3.23 -22.19 -7.01
N LEU A 167 2.36 -22.28 -5.99
CA LEU A 167 1.70 -23.54 -5.62
C LEU A 167 0.75 -24.02 -6.72
N THR A 168 -0.01 -23.10 -7.33
CA THR A 168 -0.94 -23.45 -8.43
C THR A 168 -0.26 -23.82 -9.76
N ARG A 169 1.04 -23.58 -9.88
CA ARG A 169 1.85 -23.86 -11.08
C ARG A 169 2.69 -25.14 -10.96
N ARG A 170 2.64 -25.82 -9.82
CA ARG A 170 3.21 -27.16 -9.63
C ARG A 170 2.19 -28.20 -10.02
#